data_AF-A0A166AAC9-F1
#
_entry.id   AF-A0A166AAC9-F1
#
_cell.length_a   1.000
_cell.length_b   1.000
_cell.length_c   1.000
_cell.angle_alpha   90.00
_cell.angle_beta   90.00
_cell.angle_gamma   90.00
#
_symmetry.space_group_name_H-M   'P 1'
#
loop_
_entity.id
_entity.type
_entity.pdbx_description
1 polymer ?
#
loop_
_entity_poly.entity_id
_entity_poly.type
_entity_poly.pdbx_seq_one_letter_code
_entity_poly.pdbx_strand_id
1 'polypeptide(L)'
;MAYKDTLYLPKTKFPLWTTRDNGELPYVAKTTDDLYKWQARSNTLIDARPIRSPGRPTVREGSLHMGHALNEILKDTILRFQVLNGRRVQHVPGWDCHGLPIENKALGELGDLKKDPAYGADCSRLWAASVDFGRDMSIGPKVLANTAEAHRNLRNCARFMLANLNDGAETFDPVPRSQMGLAERYLMHEIYGIQKEAHEAYLSHNFPKVVTLLVTFCNATLSAFYFNITKDTLYADSADAQPRRAALTVFEHVLRTMTAIIAPILPHLAEEIHATWKGPHSDLSVFARGWQPLSDEWDDPEVEQDMDELMEVRSLIMCLLEKARAKKLLKSSLEAHVDLVAPEMTQGNQSELLNLLEKHFDELDSLFIVSRVNLIDKADYKPPTDEQWSFTKGVGIPIVHPSRRRNLRLIDWKRLLVVVIVVERVVEPAAAVSALVWLPD
;
A
#
# COMPACT_ATOMS: atom_id res chain seq x y z
N MET A 1 -32.33 -2.89 -17.33
CA MET A 1 -31.35 -3.95 -17.02
C MET A 1 -30.37 -3.37 -16.03
N ALA A 2 -30.04 -4.08 -14.94
CA ALA A 2 -29.05 -3.59 -14.00
C ALA A 2 -27.65 -3.76 -14.61
N TYR A 3 -27.00 -2.68 -15.01
CA TYR A 3 -25.61 -2.67 -15.52
C TYR A 3 -24.58 -3.24 -14.53
N LYS A 4 -24.99 -3.50 -13.28
CA LYS A 4 -24.18 -4.15 -12.26
C LYS A 4 -23.70 -5.54 -12.68
N ASP A 5 -24.54 -6.29 -13.40
CA ASP A 5 -24.25 -7.68 -13.78
C ASP A 5 -23.28 -7.78 -14.97
N THR A 6 -22.99 -6.67 -15.65
CA THR A 6 -22.02 -6.60 -16.75
C THR A 6 -20.61 -6.18 -16.31
N LEU A 7 -20.43 -5.76 -15.04
CA LEU A 7 -19.15 -5.28 -14.51
C LEU A 7 -18.45 -6.35 -13.66
N TYR A 8 -17.11 -6.36 -13.72
CA TYR A 8 -16.26 -7.20 -12.89
C TYR A 8 -16.09 -6.62 -11.49
N LEU A 9 -17.17 -6.65 -10.70
CA LEU A 9 -17.12 -6.14 -9.33
C LEU A 9 -16.28 -7.05 -8.41
N PRO A 10 -15.46 -6.46 -7.53
CA PRO A 10 -14.54 -7.19 -6.67
C PRO A 10 -15.30 -8.03 -5.64
N LYS A 11 -14.88 -9.29 -5.47
CA LYS A 11 -15.52 -10.26 -4.56
C LYS A 11 -14.46 -10.95 -3.72
N THR A 12 -14.63 -10.95 -2.40
CA THR A 12 -13.71 -11.61 -1.47
C THR A 12 -14.43 -12.13 -0.24
N LYS A 13 -13.96 -13.29 0.23
CA LYS A 13 -14.30 -13.88 1.52
C LYS A 13 -13.50 -13.26 2.67
N PHE A 14 -12.43 -12.52 2.38
CA PHE A 14 -11.55 -11.89 3.37
C PHE A 14 -12.27 -10.77 4.12
N PRO A 15 -12.64 -10.88 5.41
CA PRO A 15 -13.61 -9.98 6.01
C PRO A 15 -13.09 -8.54 6.21
N LEU A 16 -13.99 -7.55 6.24
CA LEU A 16 -13.62 -6.13 6.45
C LEU A 16 -13.15 -5.86 7.88
N TRP A 17 -13.75 -6.57 8.82
CA TRP A 17 -13.46 -6.50 10.26
C TRP A 17 -13.18 -7.89 10.74
N THR A 18 -12.27 -8.01 11.69
CA THR A 18 -11.99 -9.29 12.31
C THR A 18 -12.05 -9.15 13.82
N THR A 19 -12.52 -10.21 14.47
CA THR A 19 -12.52 -10.35 15.93
C THR A 19 -11.47 -11.38 16.31
N ARG A 20 -11.13 -11.46 17.59
CA ARG A 20 -10.27 -12.53 18.10
C ARG A 20 -10.74 -13.91 17.63
N ASP A 21 -12.04 -14.18 17.70
CA ASP A 21 -12.59 -15.52 17.44
C ASP A 21 -12.58 -15.90 15.96
N ASN A 22 -12.92 -14.95 15.08
CA ASN A 22 -13.02 -15.21 13.64
C ASN A 22 -11.73 -14.94 12.88
N GLY A 23 -10.81 -14.18 13.48
CA GLY A 23 -9.55 -13.76 12.87
C GLY A 23 -8.35 -14.47 13.46
N GLU A 24 -8.06 -14.25 14.73
CA GLU A 24 -6.78 -14.68 15.32
C GLU A 24 -6.78 -16.16 15.69
N LEU A 25 -7.81 -16.63 16.40
CA LEU A 25 -7.90 -18.00 16.92
C LEU A 25 -7.64 -19.09 15.86
N PRO A 26 -8.19 -19.01 14.63
CA PRO A 26 -7.95 -20.02 13.60
C PRO A 26 -6.47 -20.16 13.20
N TYR A 27 -5.67 -19.10 13.36
CA TYR A 27 -4.27 -19.06 12.93
C TYR A 27 -3.26 -19.18 14.07
N VAL A 28 -3.71 -19.21 15.34
CA VAL A 28 -2.79 -19.34 16.50
C VAL A 28 -1.94 -20.61 16.37
N ALA A 29 -2.56 -21.78 16.16
CA ALA A 29 -1.82 -23.05 16.01
C ALA A 29 -0.89 -23.03 14.79
N LYS A 30 -1.35 -22.46 13.67
CA LYS A 30 -0.57 -22.33 12.42
C LYS A 30 0.67 -21.45 12.59
N THR A 31 0.61 -20.42 13.43
CA THR A 31 1.72 -19.47 13.66
C THR A 31 2.58 -19.85 14.86
N THR A 32 2.18 -20.86 15.63
CA THR A 32 2.89 -21.36 16.81
C THR A 32 3.19 -22.85 16.64
N ASP A 33 2.46 -23.74 17.31
CA ASP A 33 2.76 -25.17 17.41
C ASP A 33 3.05 -25.83 16.06
N ASP A 34 2.21 -25.59 15.05
CA ASP A 34 2.33 -26.25 13.76
C ASP A 34 3.50 -25.71 12.95
N LEU A 35 3.77 -24.40 13.04
CA LEU A 35 4.96 -23.79 12.44
C LEU A 35 6.25 -24.37 13.05
N TYR A 36 6.31 -24.50 14.37
CA TYR A 36 7.47 -25.06 15.07
C TYR A 36 7.65 -26.56 14.78
N LYS A 37 6.57 -27.35 14.73
CA LYS A 37 6.61 -28.76 14.31
C LYS A 37 7.06 -28.90 12.85
N TRP A 38 6.57 -28.05 11.96
CA TRP A 38 6.94 -28.05 10.54
C TRP A 38 8.42 -27.76 10.37
N GLN A 39 8.96 -26.68 10.95
CA GLN A 39 10.38 -26.36 10.80
C GLN A 39 11.29 -27.43 11.41
N ALA A 40 10.85 -28.12 12.47
CA ALA A 40 11.60 -29.22 13.06
C ALA A 40 11.73 -30.42 12.11
N ARG A 41 10.75 -30.63 11.22
CA ARG A 41 10.72 -31.72 10.24
C ARG A 41 11.22 -31.32 8.84
N SER A 42 11.28 -30.02 8.56
CA SER A 42 11.58 -29.53 7.20
C SER A 42 13.07 -29.60 6.86
N ASN A 43 13.40 -30.29 5.76
CA ASN A 43 14.76 -30.38 5.22
C ASN A 43 15.13 -29.19 4.31
N THR A 44 14.20 -28.26 4.05
CA THR A 44 14.43 -27.09 3.18
C THR A 44 15.08 -25.92 3.91
N LEU A 45 15.13 -25.96 5.25
CA LEU A 45 15.73 -24.90 6.06
C LEU A 45 17.24 -25.12 6.17
N ILE A 46 18.00 -24.02 6.17
CA ILE A 46 19.46 -24.03 6.31
C ILE A 46 19.80 -24.59 7.69
N ASP A 47 20.44 -25.76 7.73
CA ASP A 47 20.75 -26.55 8.93
C ASP A 47 22.03 -26.07 9.65
N ALA A 48 22.31 -24.78 9.58
CA ALA A 48 23.36 -24.17 10.39
C ALA A 48 22.81 -24.01 11.80
N ARG A 49 22.94 -25.05 12.65
CA ARG A 49 22.59 -25.10 14.10
C ARG A 49 21.43 -24.17 14.51
N PRO A 50 20.25 -24.70 14.91
CA PRO A 50 19.07 -23.87 15.19
C PRO A 50 19.41 -22.62 15.99
N ILE A 51 18.94 -21.45 15.55
CA ILE A 51 19.12 -20.22 16.33
C ILE A 51 18.45 -20.47 17.68
N ARG A 52 19.27 -20.65 18.72
CA ARG A 52 18.82 -20.84 20.09
C ARG A 52 18.73 -19.47 20.74
N SER A 53 17.50 -19.03 20.99
CA SER A 53 17.23 -17.89 21.83
C SER A 53 16.67 -18.39 23.16
N PRO A 54 17.53 -18.79 24.13
CA PRO A 54 17.07 -19.05 25.48
C PRO A 54 16.57 -17.72 26.06
N GLY A 55 15.28 -17.65 26.38
CA GLY A 55 14.74 -16.50 27.09
C GLY A 55 15.50 -16.33 28.42
N ARG A 56 15.86 -15.09 28.76
CA ARG A 56 16.26 -14.78 30.14
C ARG A 56 15.00 -14.83 31.01
N PRO A 57 15.09 -15.31 32.27
CA PRO A 57 14.01 -15.15 33.24
C PRO A 57 13.57 -13.69 33.24
N THR A 58 12.33 -13.43 32.86
CA THR A 58 11.81 -12.07 32.68
C THR A 58 11.69 -11.34 34.01
N VAL A 59 11.56 -12.08 35.11
CA VAL A 59 11.42 -11.50 36.46
C VAL A 59 12.20 -12.33 37.47
N ARG A 60 13.09 -11.67 38.24
CA ARG A 60 13.69 -12.23 39.46
C ARG A 60 13.14 -11.57 40.73
N GLU A 61 12.75 -10.29 40.68
CA GLU A 61 12.33 -9.47 41.84
C GLU A 61 11.57 -8.15 41.44
N GLY A 62 10.54 -8.20 40.57
CA GLY A 62 9.81 -6.98 40.15
C GLY A 62 8.40 -7.20 39.59
N SER A 63 7.60 -6.12 39.47
CA SER A 63 6.26 -6.16 38.88
C SER A 63 6.31 -6.21 37.35
N LEU A 64 5.38 -6.94 36.73
CA LEU A 64 5.21 -6.95 35.28
C LEU A 64 4.94 -5.52 34.77
N HIS A 65 5.58 -5.15 33.66
CA HIS A 65 5.38 -3.85 33.01
C HIS A 65 5.53 -3.99 31.50
N MET A 66 5.12 -2.96 30.76
CA MET A 66 5.04 -2.96 29.29
C MET A 66 6.35 -3.29 28.57
N GLY A 67 7.49 -3.00 29.18
CA GLY A 67 8.80 -3.35 28.62
C GLY A 67 9.02 -4.87 28.49
N HIS A 68 8.39 -5.67 29.36
CA HIS A 68 8.41 -7.13 29.23
C HIS A 68 7.66 -7.57 27.97
N ALA A 69 6.44 -7.06 27.77
CA ALA A 69 5.63 -7.35 26.59
C ALA A 69 6.35 -6.91 25.31
N LEU A 70 6.90 -5.69 25.30
CA LEU A 70 7.69 -5.18 24.17
C LEU A 70 8.85 -6.11 23.83
N ASN A 71 9.66 -6.50 24.82
CA ASN A 71 10.83 -7.35 24.61
C ASN A 71 10.48 -8.72 24.02
N GLU A 72 9.45 -9.37 24.56
CA GLU A 72 9.03 -10.69 24.07
C GLU A 72 8.43 -10.61 22.65
N ILE A 73 7.65 -9.57 22.35
CA ILE A 73 7.10 -9.36 21.01
C ILE A 73 8.22 -9.11 19.99
N LEU A 74 9.20 -8.25 20.32
CA LEU A 74 10.29 -7.92 19.41
C LEU A 74 11.21 -9.12 19.17
N LYS A 75 11.55 -9.90 20.22
CA LYS A 75 12.28 -11.16 20.05
C LYS A 75 11.53 -12.13 19.13
N ASP A 76 10.24 -12.33 19.36
CA ASP A 76 9.43 -13.21 18.53
C ASP A 76 9.36 -12.71 17.07
N THR A 77 9.29 -11.39 16.85
CA THR A 77 9.38 -10.78 15.51
C THR A 77 10.71 -11.12 14.82
N ILE A 78 11.83 -11.02 15.53
CA ILE A 78 13.16 -11.40 15.01
C ILE A 78 13.18 -12.88 14.63
N LEU A 79 12.71 -13.75 15.52
CA LEU A 79 12.71 -15.20 15.29
C LEU A 79 11.85 -15.57 14.08
N ARG A 80 10.67 -14.97 13.94
CA ARG A 80 9.79 -15.16 12.77
C ARG A 80 10.44 -14.69 11.47
N PHE A 81 11.14 -13.56 11.49
CA PHE A 81 11.91 -13.09 10.34
C PHE A 81 13.01 -14.10 9.95
N GLN A 82 13.70 -14.70 10.91
CA GLN A 82 14.70 -15.72 10.63
C GLN A 82 14.08 -17.01 10.04
N VAL A 83 12.92 -17.44 10.55
CA VAL A 83 12.17 -18.57 9.96
C VAL A 83 11.78 -18.26 8.52
N LEU A 84 11.28 -17.06 8.25
CA LEU A 84 10.92 -16.61 6.91
C LEU A 84 12.14 -16.57 5.97
N ASN A 85 13.32 -16.24 6.48
CA ASN A 85 14.58 -16.30 5.73
C ASN A 85 15.18 -17.73 5.62
N GLY A 86 14.37 -18.76 5.84
CA GLY A 86 14.78 -20.15 5.64
C GLY A 86 15.71 -20.69 6.72
N ARG A 87 15.81 -20.03 7.89
CA ARG A 87 16.60 -20.54 9.02
C ARG A 87 15.73 -21.32 10.00
N ARG A 88 16.29 -22.39 10.55
CA ARG A 88 15.67 -23.12 11.64
C ARG A 88 15.86 -22.37 12.96
N VAL A 89 14.78 -22.19 13.71
CA VAL A 89 14.77 -21.47 14.98
C VAL A 89 14.26 -22.38 16.10
N GLN A 90 14.98 -22.39 17.22
CA GLN A 90 14.51 -23.02 18.45
C GLN A 90 14.29 -21.93 19.50
N HIS A 91 13.04 -21.48 19.63
CA HIS A 91 12.66 -20.59 20.72
C HIS A 91 12.43 -21.43 21.98
N VAL A 92 13.27 -21.24 22.99
CA VAL A 92 13.07 -21.83 24.31
C VAL A 92 12.69 -20.69 25.24
N PRO A 93 11.40 -20.52 25.56
CA PRO A 93 10.99 -19.47 26.49
C PRO A 93 11.73 -19.69 27.82
N GLY A 94 12.29 -18.60 28.35
CA GLY A 94 12.91 -18.61 29.66
C GLY A 94 11.82 -18.70 30.72
N TRP A 95 11.98 -19.60 31.68
CA TRP A 95 11.10 -19.65 32.84
C TRP A 95 11.60 -18.67 33.90
N ASP A 96 10.67 -18.03 34.61
CA ASP A 96 11.01 -17.35 35.86
C ASP A 96 11.40 -18.38 36.93
N CYS A 97 11.73 -17.93 38.14
CA CYS A 97 12.00 -18.86 39.24
C CYS A 97 10.74 -19.60 39.76
N HIS A 98 9.53 -19.29 39.29
CA HIS A 98 8.23 -19.68 39.83
C HIS A 98 7.08 -19.76 38.78
N GLY A 99 7.25 -20.52 37.69
CA GLY A 99 6.42 -20.41 36.48
C GLY A 99 4.91 -20.59 36.68
N LEU A 100 4.49 -21.54 37.50
CA LEU A 100 3.07 -21.82 37.73
C LEU A 100 2.37 -20.75 38.62
N PRO A 101 3.00 -20.25 39.71
CA PRO A 101 2.50 -19.11 40.45
C PRO A 101 2.21 -17.84 39.64
N ILE A 102 3.06 -17.50 38.66
CA ILE A 102 2.91 -16.25 37.90
C ILE A 102 1.80 -16.33 36.84
N GLU A 103 1.64 -17.48 36.17
CA GLU A 103 0.50 -17.74 35.28
C GLU A 103 -0.81 -17.63 36.07
N ASN A 104 -0.87 -18.24 37.25
CA ASN A 104 -2.05 -18.15 38.12
C ASN A 104 -2.31 -16.72 38.62
N LYS A 105 -1.27 -15.92 38.84
CA LYS A 105 -1.40 -14.50 39.21
C LYS A 105 -1.90 -13.65 38.05
N ALA A 106 -1.36 -13.84 36.84
CA ALA A 106 -1.84 -13.18 35.64
C ALA A 106 -3.30 -13.56 35.35
N LEU A 107 -3.65 -14.85 35.43
CA LEU A 107 -5.02 -15.35 35.27
C LEU A 107 -5.96 -14.82 36.37
N GLY A 108 -5.46 -14.68 37.61
CA GLY A 108 -6.22 -14.13 38.74
C GLY A 108 -6.47 -12.62 38.65
N GLU A 109 -5.52 -11.86 38.11
CA GLU A 109 -5.66 -10.42 37.85
C GLU A 109 -6.47 -10.13 36.57
N LEU A 110 -6.56 -11.08 35.64
CA LEU A 110 -7.23 -10.88 34.34
C LEU A 110 -8.76 -10.70 34.43
N GLY A 111 -9.44 -11.17 35.48
CA GLY A 111 -10.89 -11.03 35.64
C GLY A 111 -11.72 -11.43 34.39
N ASP A 112 -13.01 -11.08 34.36
CA ASP A 112 -13.92 -11.31 33.22
C ASP A 112 -13.84 -10.11 32.23
N LEU A 113 -12.64 -9.79 31.74
CA LEU A 113 -12.36 -8.71 30.76
C LEU A 113 -12.91 -9.02 29.35
N LYS A 114 -14.17 -9.44 29.27
CA LYS A 114 -14.95 -9.62 28.03
C LYS A 114 -15.47 -8.31 27.42
N LYS A 115 -15.15 -7.14 27.99
CA LYS A 115 -15.93 -5.90 27.78
C LYS A 115 -15.21 -4.68 27.22
N ASP A 116 -13.92 -4.73 26.89
CA ASP A 116 -13.27 -3.65 26.12
C ASP A 116 -12.65 -4.22 24.85
N PRO A 117 -12.56 -3.45 23.74
CA PRO A 117 -12.08 -4.01 22.49
C PRO A 117 -10.62 -4.40 22.67
N ALA A 118 -10.37 -5.69 22.87
CA ALA A 118 -9.07 -6.27 22.69
C ALA A 118 -8.74 -6.04 21.21
N TYR A 119 -7.93 -5.02 20.92
CA TYR A 119 -7.51 -4.65 19.56
C TYR A 119 -6.81 -5.79 18.80
N GLY A 120 -6.65 -6.95 19.43
CA GLY A 120 -6.01 -8.13 18.90
C GLY A 120 -4.56 -8.24 19.31
N ALA A 121 -4.04 -9.47 19.24
CA ALA A 121 -2.61 -9.73 19.35
C ALA A 121 -1.84 -8.93 18.27
N ASP A 122 -2.33 -8.91 17.03
CA ASP A 122 -1.62 -8.24 15.93
C ASP A 122 -1.55 -6.72 16.10
N CYS A 123 -2.57 -6.07 16.68
CA CYS A 123 -2.48 -4.64 17.01
C CYS A 123 -1.43 -4.38 18.09
N SER A 124 -1.37 -5.22 19.13
CA SER A 124 -0.34 -5.12 20.18
C SER A 124 1.06 -5.31 19.60
N ARG A 125 1.21 -6.21 18.62
CA ARG A 125 2.47 -6.44 17.91
C ARG A 125 2.86 -5.28 17.01
N LEU A 126 1.88 -4.71 16.29
CA LEU A 126 2.11 -3.52 15.48
C LEU A 126 2.56 -2.34 16.34
N TRP A 127 1.94 -2.14 17.51
CA TRP A 127 2.35 -1.13 18.47
C TRP A 127 3.81 -1.36 18.88
N ALA A 128 4.14 -2.57 19.33
CA ALA A 128 5.50 -2.91 19.73
C ALA A 128 6.54 -2.67 18.62
N ALA A 129 6.21 -3.02 17.37
CA ALA A 129 7.07 -2.77 16.22
C ALA A 129 7.15 -1.29 15.81
N SER A 130 6.15 -0.47 16.15
CA SER A 130 6.11 0.96 15.82
C SER A 130 6.88 1.85 16.80
N VAL A 131 7.19 1.34 17.99
CA VAL A 131 7.86 2.12 19.05
C VAL A 131 9.37 2.15 18.83
N ASP A 132 9.96 3.34 18.93
CA ASP A 132 11.41 3.51 19.07
C ASP A 132 11.84 3.10 20.48
N PHE A 133 12.43 1.90 20.59
CA PHE A 133 12.92 1.35 21.86
C PHE A 133 14.17 2.06 22.41
N GLY A 134 14.77 3.01 21.66
CA GLY A 134 15.83 3.88 22.15
C GLY A 134 15.36 5.01 23.06
N ARG A 135 14.04 5.19 23.21
CA ARG A 135 13.41 6.26 24.01
C ARG A 135 12.30 5.69 24.89
N ASP A 136 11.81 6.52 25.81
CA ASP A 136 10.65 6.17 26.62
C ASP A 136 9.43 5.91 25.72
N MET A 137 8.82 4.75 25.92
CA MET A 137 7.70 4.27 25.11
C MET A 137 6.37 4.81 25.63
N SER A 138 5.57 5.38 24.74
CA SER A 138 4.21 5.81 25.05
C SER A 138 3.22 4.69 24.70
N ILE A 139 2.36 4.34 25.66
CA ILE A 139 1.17 3.53 25.41
C ILE A 139 -0.03 4.20 26.07
N GLY A 140 -1.15 4.21 25.35
CA GLY A 140 -2.41 4.75 25.84
C GLY A 140 -3.52 4.56 24.81
N PRO A 141 -4.77 4.88 25.16
CA PRO A 141 -5.93 4.62 24.29
C PRO A 141 -5.79 5.22 22.90
N LYS A 142 -5.27 6.46 22.80
CA LYS A 142 -5.04 7.13 21.51
C LYS A 142 -3.98 6.45 20.66
N VAL A 143 -2.89 5.96 21.28
CA VAL A 143 -1.82 5.25 20.58
C VAL A 143 -2.33 3.92 20.03
N LEU A 144 -3.09 3.17 20.83
CA LEU A 144 -3.68 1.90 20.42
C LEU A 144 -4.74 2.09 19.33
N ALA A 145 -5.59 3.13 19.43
CA ALA A 145 -6.55 3.47 18.38
C ALA A 145 -5.86 3.79 17.04
N ASN A 146 -4.79 4.60 17.06
CA ASN A 146 -4.01 4.90 15.85
C ASN A 146 -3.34 3.63 15.28
N THR A 147 -2.85 2.74 16.15
CA THR A 147 -2.25 1.48 15.75
C THR A 147 -3.29 0.56 15.10
N ALA A 148 -4.49 0.49 15.66
CA ALA A 148 -5.60 -0.27 15.09
C ALA A 148 -6.02 0.25 13.72
N GLU A 149 -6.00 1.58 13.52
CA GLU A 149 -6.26 2.19 12.21
C GLU A 149 -5.17 1.85 11.19
N ALA A 150 -3.89 1.89 11.60
CA ALA A 150 -2.79 1.46 10.74
C ALA A 150 -2.93 -0.01 10.32
N HIS A 151 -3.25 -0.90 11.28
CA HIS A 151 -3.55 -2.30 11.00
C HIS A 151 -4.73 -2.46 10.03
N ARG A 152 -5.81 -1.68 10.23
CA ARG A 152 -6.98 -1.67 9.35
C ARG A 152 -6.64 -1.23 7.91
N ASN A 153 -5.75 -0.26 7.75
CA ASN A 153 -5.32 0.21 6.44
C ASN A 153 -4.52 -0.86 5.67
N LEU A 154 -3.60 -1.55 6.35
CA LEU A 154 -2.88 -2.70 5.77
C LEU A 154 -3.88 -3.80 5.33
N ARG A 155 -4.85 -4.11 6.19
CA ARG A 155 -5.92 -5.08 5.91
C ARG A 155 -6.76 -4.67 4.70
N ASN A 156 -7.19 -3.41 4.62
CA ASN A 156 -8.03 -2.92 3.53
C ASN A 156 -7.31 -2.99 2.18
N CYS A 157 -6.01 -2.71 2.15
CA CYS A 157 -5.21 -2.85 0.93
C CYS A 157 -5.15 -4.32 0.48
N ALA A 158 -4.86 -5.23 1.41
CA ALA A 158 -4.88 -6.67 1.12
C ALA A 158 -6.26 -7.13 0.63
N ARG A 159 -7.33 -6.68 1.29
CA ARG A 159 -8.72 -7.00 0.91
C ARG A 159 -9.03 -6.53 -0.51
N PHE A 160 -8.64 -5.32 -0.88
CA PHE A 160 -8.88 -4.79 -2.22
C PHE A 160 -8.19 -5.62 -3.30
N MET A 161 -6.91 -5.98 -3.09
CA MET A 161 -6.17 -6.84 -4.01
C MET A 161 -6.77 -8.25 -4.09
N LEU A 162 -7.05 -8.88 -2.95
CA LEU A 162 -7.70 -10.21 -2.88
C LEU A 162 -9.05 -10.22 -3.61
N ALA A 163 -9.85 -9.17 -3.47
CA ALA A 163 -11.16 -9.09 -4.08
C ALA A 163 -11.13 -8.97 -5.61
N ASN A 164 -10.11 -8.31 -6.15
CA ASN A 164 -9.88 -8.25 -7.59
C ASN A 164 -9.22 -9.53 -8.13
N LEU A 165 -8.42 -10.22 -7.32
CA LEU A 165 -7.88 -11.55 -7.62
C LEU A 165 -8.90 -12.69 -7.39
N ASN A 166 -10.14 -12.36 -6.99
CA ASN A 166 -11.19 -13.31 -6.64
C ASN A 166 -10.71 -14.39 -5.65
N ASP A 167 -10.01 -13.97 -4.60
CA ASP A 167 -9.37 -14.84 -3.59
C ASP A 167 -8.42 -15.89 -4.20
N GLY A 168 -7.78 -15.58 -5.34
CA GLY A 168 -6.87 -16.48 -6.05
C GLY A 168 -7.57 -17.47 -6.99
N ALA A 169 -8.88 -17.38 -7.15
CA ALA A 169 -9.63 -18.18 -8.12
C ALA A 169 -9.60 -17.58 -9.53
N GLU A 170 -9.19 -16.32 -9.68
CA GLU A 170 -9.05 -15.68 -10.99
C GLU A 170 -7.88 -16.32 -11.77
N THR A 171 -8.14 -16.79 -12.98
CA THR A 171 -7.12 -17.27 -13.91
C THR A 171 -6.86 -16.22 -14.97
N PHE A 172 -5.64 -15.70 -15.03
CA PHE A 172 -5.21 -14.75 -16.05
C PHE A 172 -3.76 -15.05 -16.44
N ASP A 173 -3.36 -14.69 -17.66
CA ASP A 173 -1.97 -14.78 -18.07
C ASP A 173 -1.18 -13.60 -17.50
N PRO A 174 -0.09 -13.84 -16.75
CA PRO A 174 0.77 -12.78 -16.25
C PRO A 174 1.35 -11.94 -17.40
N VAL A 175 1.35 -10.62 -17.22
CA VAL A 175 1.91 -9.69 -18.20
C VAL A 175 3.38 -9.43 -17.90
N PRO A 176 4.30 -9.53 -18.88
CA PRO A 176 5.71 -9.23 -18.66
C PRO A 176 5.95 -7.71 -18.52
N ARG A 177 7.03 -7.33 -17.84
CA ARG A 177 7.41 -5.92 -17.60
C ARG A 177 7.39 -5.05 -18.87
N SER A 178 7.82 -5.59 -20.02
CA SER A 178 7.87 -4.86 -21.30
C SER A 178 6.50 -4.47 -21.85
N GLN A 179 5.42 -5.05 -21.32
CA GLN A 179 4.04 -4.81 -21.73
C GLN A 179 3.23 -4.06 -20.66
N MET A 180 3.88 -3.65 -19.56
CA MET A 180 3.26 -2.89 -18.48
C MET A 180 3.32 -1.39 -18.75
N GLY A 181 2.27 -0.67 -18.34
CA GLY A 181 2.24 0.80 -18.36
C GLY A 181 3.18 1.42 -17.34
N LEU A 182 3.28 2.75 -17.36
CA LEU A 182 4.12 3.53 -16.45
C LEU A 182 3.70 3.30 -14.99
N ALA A 183 2.40 3.33 -14.70
CA ALA A 183 1.87 3.17 -13.35
C ALA A 183 2.18 1.79 -12.74
N GLU A 184 2.03 0.72 -13.54
CA GLU A 184 2.38 -0.65 -13.14
C GLU A 184 3.89 -0.80 -12.88
N ARG A 185 4.73 -0.28 -13.78
CA ARG A 185 6.20 -0.32 -13.63
C ARG A 185 6.65 0.43 -12.38
N TYR A 186 6.06 1.59 -12.14
CA TYR A 186 6.35 2.40 -10.95
C TYR A 186 5.94 1.68 -9.67
N LEU A 187 4.74 1.09 -9.63
CA LEU A 187 4.30 0.37 -8.44
C LEU A 187 5.20 -0.84 -8.14
N MET A 188 5.69 -1.50 -9.19
CA MET A 188 6.64 -2.60 -9.05
C MET A 188 8.02 -2.13 -8.57
N HIS A 189 8.47 -0.96 -9.01
CA HIS A 189 9.69 -0.33 -8.50
C HIS A 189 9.59 0.03 -7.01
N GLU A 190 8.48 0.66 -6.61
CA GLU A 190 8.21 1.03 -5.22
C GLU A 190 8.22 -0.18 -4.29
N ILE A 191 7.52 -1.27 -4.65
CA ILE A 191 7.50 -2.47 -3.81
C ILE A 191 8.85 -3.20 -3.80
N TYR A 192 9.64 -3.12 -4.88
CA TYR A 192 11.03 -3.61 -4.91
C TYR A 192 11.90 -2.87 -3.91
N GLY A 193 11.87 -1.52 -3.93
CA GLY A 193 12.59 -0.68 -2.97
C GLY A 193 12.18 -0.97 -1.53
N ILE A 194 10.87 -1.00 -1.26
CA ILE A 194 10.31 -1.31 0.07
C ILE A 194 10.74 -2.68 0.56
N GLN A 195 10.75 -3.71 -0.30
CA GLN A 195 11.19 -5.04 0.10
C GLN A 195 12.65 -5.04 0.55
N LYS A 196 13.54 -4.39 -0.22
CA LYS A 196 14.97 -4.29 0.09
C LYS A 196 15.19 -3.52 1.39
N GLU A 197 14.56 -2.35 1.53
CA GLU A 197 14.68 -1.53 2.73
C GLU A 197 14.08 -2.20 3.97
N ALA A 198 12.95 -2.89 3.83
CA ALA A 198 12.34 -3.63 4.93
C ALA A 198 13.21 -4.80 5.37
N HIS A 199 13.85 -5.50 4.42
CA HIS A 199 14.79 -6.57 4.73
C HIS A 199 16.01 -6.04 5.51
N GLU A 200 16.60 -4.91 5.09
CA GLU A 200 17.68 -4.24 5.82
C GLU A 200 17.24 -3.73 7.20
N ALA A 201 16.03 -3.21 7.31
CA ALA A 201 15.45 -2.75 8.56
C ALA A 201 15.24 -3.91 9.55
N TYR A 202 14.80 -5.09 9.07
CA TYR A 202 14.73 -6.29 9.89
C TYR A 202 16.10 -6.76 10.38
N LEU A 203 17.12 -6.74 9.50
CA LEU A 203 18.50 -7.11 9.85
C LEU A 203 19.13 -6.17 10.90
N SER A 204 18.79 -4.89 10.84
CA SER A 204 19.25 -3.86 11.78
C SER A 204 18.35 -3.70 13.01
N HIS A 205 17.30 -4.52 13.14
CA HIS A 205 16.27 -4.45 14.19
C HIS A 205 15.53 -3.10 14.25
N ASN A 206 15.45 -2.37 13.14
CA ASN A 206 14.69 -1.13 13.01
C ASN A 206 13.25 -1.43 12.53
N PHE A 207 12.45 -2.06 13.40
CA PHE A 207 11.05 -2.37 13.10
C PHE A 207 10.17 -1.13 12.84
N PRO A 208 10.37 0.03 13.49
CA PRO A 208 9.59 1.23 13.19
C PRO A 208 9.73 1.67 11.73
N LYS A 209 10.92 1.50 11.14
CA LYS A 209 11.13 1.75 9.70
C LYS A 209 10.26 0.81 8.84
N VAL A 210 10.21 -0.49 9.15
CA VAL A 210 9.37 -1.46 8.42
C VAL A 210 7.90 -1.05 8.47
N VAL A 211 7.39 -0.71 9.66
CA VAL A 211 5.99 -0.27 9.84
C VAL A 211 5.71 1.00 9.04
N THR A 212 6.60 1.97 9.10
CA THR A 212 6.46 3.26 8.40
C THR A 212 6.44 3.08 6.89
N LEU A 213 7.37 2.29 6.34
CA LEU A 213 7.43 1.98 4.91
C LEU A 213 6.11 1.38 4.41
N LEU A 214 5.64 0.32 5.08
CA LEU A 214 4.41 -0.38 4.67
C LEU A 214 3.15 0.49 4.78
N VAL A 215 2.98 1.18 5.92
CA VAL A 215 1.79 2.03 6.13
C VAL A 215 1.79 3.20 5.14
N THR A 216 2.94 3.79 4.87
CA THR A 216 3.06 4.89 3.90
C THR A 216 2.73 4.41 2.49
N PHE A 217 3.31 3.29 2.07
CA PHE A 217 3.03 2.66 0.77
C PHE A 217 1.55 2.30 0.58
N CYS A 218 0.94 1.67 1.58
CA CYS A 218 -0.49 1.32 1.54
C CYS A 218 -1.40 2.55 1.41
N ASN A 219 -1.08 3.64 2.10
CA ASN A 219 -1.91 4.84 2.11
C ASN A 219 -1.68 5.72 0.88
N ALA A 220 -0.43 6.05 0.58
CA ALA A 220 -0.07 7.00 -0.47
C ALA A 220 -0.05 6.34 -1.86
N THR A 221 0.76 5.28 -2.02
CA THR A 221 1.04 4.67 -3.33
C THR A 221 -0.10 3.74 -3.78
N LEU A 222 -0.60 2.87 -2.90
CA LEU A 222 -1.70 1.96 -3.23
C LEU A 222 -3.06 2.65 -3.18
N SER A 223 -3.51 3.07 -1.99
CA SER A 223 -4.90 3.50 -1.80
C SER A 223 -5.22 4.84 -2.44
N ALA A 224 -4.38 5.86 -2.22
CA ALA A 224 -4.64 7.21 -2.73
C ALA A 224 -4.34 7.34 -4.23
N PHE A 225 -3.37 6.57 -4.74
CA PHE A 225 -2.94 6.62 -6.13
C PHE A 225 -3.42 5.40 -6.93
N TYR A 226 -2.73 4.26 -6.84
CA TYR A 226 -2.85 3.17 -7.81
C TYR A 226 -4.25 2.52 -7.85
N PHE A 227 -4.86 2.23 -6.70
CA PHE A 227 -6.21 1.67 -6.64
C PHE A 227 -7.27 2.62 -7.18
N ASN A 228 -7.03 3.93 -7.16
CA ASN A 228 -8.00 4.89 -7.68
C ASN A 228 -7.93 4.97 -9.21
N ILE A 229 -6.74 4.97 -9.79
CA ILE A 229 -6.56 5.03 -11.25
C ILE A 229 -6.97 3.71 -11.94
N THR A 230 -6.83 2.56 -11.26
CA THR A 230 -7.10 1.24 -11.86
C THR A 230 -8.55 0.76 -11.74
N LYS A 231 -9.42 1.43 -10.97
CA LYS A 231 -10.81 0.98 -10.73
C LYS A 231 -11.58 0.78 -12.02
N ASP A 232 -11.52 1.73 -12.94
CA ASP A 232 -12.29 1.67 -14.18
C ASP A 232 -11.79 0.52 -15.06
N THR A 233 -10.47 0.38 -15.21
CA THR A 233 -9.81 -0.75 -15.90
C THR A 233 -10.18 -2.10 -15.28
N LEU A 234 -10.21 -2.21 -13.95
CA LEU A 234 -10.49 -3.48 -13.28
C LEU A 234 -11.96 -3.91 -13.43
N TYR A 235 -12.89 -2.95 -13.44
CA TYR A 235 -14.32 -3.24 -13.38
C TYR A 235 -15.00 -3.24 -14.75
N ALA A 236 -14.53 -2.41 -15.69
CA ALA A 236 -15.19 -2.19 -16.98
C ALA A 236 -14.52 -2.93 -18.14
N ASP A 237 -13.20 -3.14 -18.10
CA ASP A 237 -12.51 -3.84 -19.20
C ASP A 237 -12.84 -5.33 -19.22
N SER A 238 -12.70 -5.94 -20.39
CA SER A 238 -12.87 -7.38 -20.55
C SER A 238 -11.81 -8.17 -19.79
N ALA A 239 -12.11 -9.42 -19.45
CA ALA A 239 -11.18 -10.28 -18.71
C ALA A 239 -9.81 -10.45 -19.41
N ASP A 240 -9.80 -10.46 -20.74
CA ASP A 240 -8.61 -10.65 -21.58
C ASP A 240 -7.85 -9.35 -21.87
N ALA A 241 -8.39 -8.19 -21.48
CA ALA A 241 -7.77 -6.90 -21.73
C ALA A 241 -6.38 -6.84 -21.06
N GLN A 242 -5.37 -6.47 -21.84
CA GLN A 242 -3.99 -6.37 -21.35
C GLN A 242 -3.85 -5.41 -20.14
N PRO A 243 -4.48 -4.21 -20.12
CA PRO A 243 -4.41 -3.32 -18.96
C PRO A 243 -4.94 -3.97 -17.66
N ARG A 244 -6.09 -4.64 -17.73
CA ARG A 244 -6.65 -5.41 -16.60
C ARG A 244 -5.70 -6.51 -16.14
N ARG A 245 -5.18 -7.32 -17.07
CA ARG A 245 -4.23 -8.40 -16.74
C ARG A 245 -2.92 -7.86 -16.14
N ALA A 246 -2.45 -6.69 -16.60
CA ALA A 246 -1.28 -6.04 -16.03
C ALA A 246 -1.51 -5.61 -14.57
N ALA A 247 -2.65 -4.98 -14.28
CA ALA A 247 -3.03 -4.61 -12.92
C ALA A 247 -3.17 -5.83 -11.98
N LEU A 248 -3.79 -6.92 -12.46
CA LEU A 248 -3.90 -8.17 -11.69
C LEU A 248 -2.53 -8.81 -11.43
N THR A 249 -1.62 -8.76 -12.41
CA THR A 249 -0.24 -9.23 -12.26
C THR A 249 0.46 -8.44 -11.16
N VAL A 250 0.35 -7.10 -11.17
CA VAL A 250 0.95 -6.24 -10.14
C VAL A 250 0.33 -6.52 -8.77
N PHE A 251 -0.99 -6.69 -8.66
CA PHE A 251 -1.65 -7.06 -7.40
C PHE A 251 -1.13 -8.38 -6.83
N GLU A 252 -0.91 -9.41 -7.65
CA GLU A 252 -0.32 -10.65 -7.19
C GLU A 252 1.10 -10.44 -6.63
N HIS A 253 1.95 -9.70 -7.34
CA HIS A 253 3.32 -9.42 -6.88
C HIS A 253 3.34 -8.59 -5.60
N VAL A 254 2.54 -7.53 -5.54
CA VAL A 254 2.45 -6.64 -4.38
C VAL A 254 1.87 -7.38 -3.18
N LEU A 255 0.76 -8.10 -3.34
CA LEU A 255 0.13 -8.85 -2.24
C LEU A 255 1.10 -9.88 -1.67
N ARG A 256 1.78 -10.67 -2.52
CA ARG A 256 2.78 -11.66 -2.08
C ARG A 256 3.90 -11.02 -1.28
N THR A 257 4.49 -9.95 -1.82
CA THR A 257 5.64 -9.28 -1.22
C THR A 257 5.25 -8.60 0.10
N MET A 258 4.14 -7.86 0.10
CA MET A 258 3.59 -7.22 1.29
C MET A 258 3.27 -8.24 2.38
N THR A 259 2.63 -9.37 2.05
CA THR A 259 2.31 -10.46 2.99
C THR A 259 3.57 -11.04 3.64
N ALA A 260 4.67 -11.21 2.88
CA ALA A 260 5.95 -11.65 3.43
C ALA A 260 6.57 -10.61 4.37
N ILE A 261 6.54 -9.32 4.00
CA ILE A 261 7.10 -8.24 4.83
C ILE A 261 6.33 -8.10 6.14
N ILE A 262 5.00 -8.20 6.14
CA ILE A 262 4.20 -8.07 7.38
C ILE A 262 4.29 -9.30 8.28
N ALA A 263 4.53 -10.50 7.73
CA ALA A 263 4.38 -11.75 8.48
C ALA A 263 5.14 -11.82 9.83
N PRO A 264 6.40 -11.34 9.94
CA PRO A 264 7.10 -11.32 11.23
C PRO A 264 6.41 -10.46 12.30
N ILE A 265 5.82 -9.33 11.91
CA ILE A 265 5.16 -8.37 12.81
C ILE A 265 3.69 -8.77 13.04
N LEU A 266 2.95 -9.12 11.99
CA LEU A 266 1.51 -9.41 11.98
C LEU A 266 1.24 -10.84 11.47
N PRO A 267 1.60 -11.87 12.25
CA PRO A 267 1.53 -13.25 11.79
C PRO A 267 0.09 -13.71 11.54
N HIS A 268 -0.90 -13.23 12.29
CA HIS A 268 -2.29 -13.67 12.11
C HIS A 268 -2.89 -13.06 10.83
N LEU A 269 -2.68 -11.77 10.61
CA LEU A 269 -3.10 -11.09 9.36
C LEU A 269 -2.44 -11.73 8.14
N ALA A 270 -1.14 -12.05 8.22
CA ALA A 270 -0.42 -12.69 7.11
C ALA A 270 -0.98 -14.09 6.79
N GLU A 271 -1.26 -14.90 7.81
CA GLU A 271 -1.90 -16.21 7.62
C GLU A 271 -3.34 -16.08 7.09
N GLU A 272 -4.11 -15.09 7.53
CA GLU A 272 -5.46 -14.86 7.03
C GLU A 272 -5.47 -14.50 5.54
N ILE A 273 -4.56 -13.61 5.13
CA ILE A 273 -4.37 -13.25 3.72
C ILE A 273 -3.96 -14.48 2.92
N HIS A 274 -2.97 -15.24 3.40
CA HIS A 274 -2.47 -16.43 2.73
C HIS A 274 -3.52 -17.54 2.62
N ALA A 275 -4.27 -17.81 3.70
CA ALA A 275 -5.34 -18.80 3.72
C ALA A 275 -6.52 -18.41 2.81
N THR A 276 -6.83 -17.11 2.71
CA THR A 276 -7.86 -16.65 1.78
C THR A 276 -7.39 -16.81 0.34
N TRP A 277 -6.13 -16.50 0.05
CA TRP A 277 -5.58 -16.51 -1.31
C TRP A 277 -5.27 -17.91 -1.85
N LYS A 278 -4.75 -18.82 -1.01
CA LYS A 278 -4.34 -20.18 -1.42
C LYS A 278 -5.34 -21.26 -0.99
N GLY A 279 -6.39 -20.86 -0.29
CA GLY A 279 -7.41 -21.75 0.25
C GLY A 279 -7.05 -22.32 1.62
N PRO A 280 -8.08 -22.75 2.39
CA PRO A 280 -7.91 -23.16 3.80
C PRO A 280 -7.07 -24.43 3.98
N HIS A 281 -6.92 -25.24 2.92
CA HIS A 281 -6.17 -26.50 2.88
C HIS A 281 -4.75 -26.33 2.31
N SER A 282 -4.28 -25.08 2.15
CA SER A 282 -2.84 -24.85 1.99
C SER A 282 -2.15 -25.35 3.27
N ASP A 283 -1.57 -26.55 3.21
CA ASP A 283 -0.89 -27.20 4.33
C ASP A 283 0.35 -26.42 4.81
N LEU A 284 0.80 -25.44 4.04
CA LEU A 284 1.97 -24.63 4.32
C LEU A 284 1.56 -23.24 4.81
N SER A 285 2.05 -22.91 6.02
CA SER A 285 2.04 -21.56 6.61
C SER A 285 2.70 -20.54 5.67
N VAL A 286 2.36 -19.25 5.80
CA VAL A 286 3.04 -18.16 5.08
C VAL A 286 4.56 -18.22 5.25
N PHE A 287 5.02 -18.60 6.46
CA PHE A 287 6.42 -18.74 6.80
C PHE A 287 7.12 -19.88 6.06
N ALA A 288 6.37 -20.89 5.62
CA ALA A 288 6.92 -22.02 4.89
C ALA A 288 7.24 -21.71 3.42
N ARG A 289 6.69 -20.63 2.86
CA ARG A 289 7.03 -20.15 1.50
C ARG A 289 8.37 -19.43 1.46
N GLY A 290 8.81 -18.90 2.59
CA GLY A 290 10.04 -18.13 2.74
C GLY A 290 9.96 -16.72 2.14
N TRP A 291 11.01 -15.94 2.40
CA TRP A 291 11.21 -14.62 1.81
C TRP A 291 11.61 -14.76 0.34
N GLN A 292 10.77 -14.27 -0.57
CA GLN A 292 11.01 -14.35 -2.01
C GLN A 292 11.42 -12.96 -2.52
N PRO A 293 12.71 -12.69 -2.77
CA PRO A 293 13.14 -11.41 -3.31
C PRO A 293 12.55 -11.20 -4.71
N LEU A 294 12.13 -9.97 -4.99
CA LEU A 294 11.78 -9.53 -6.33
C LEU A 294 13.06 -9.48 -7.19
N SER A 295 12.88 -9.72 -8.48
CA SER A 295 13.95 -9.65 -9.48
C SER A 295 14.49 -8.22 -9.59
N ASP A 296 15.80 -8.07 -9.84
CA ASP A 296 16.44 -6.77 -10.03
C ASP A 296 15.94 -6.04 -11.30
N GLU A 297 15.14 -6.70 -12.14
CA GLU A 297 14.46 -6.05 -13.27
C GLU A 297 13.50 -4.93 -12.86
N TRP A 298 13.08 -4.92 -11.58
CA TRP A 298 12.18 -3.92 -11.01
C TRP A 298 12.93 -2.74 -10.37
N ASP A 299 14.26 -2.74 -10.37
CA ASP A 299 15.07 -1.56 -10.07
C ASP A 299 15.07 -0.63 -11.30
N ASP A 300 14.17 0.36 -11.30
CA ASP A 300 13.86 1.22 -12.44
C ASP A 300 13.84 2.70 -12.01
N PRO A 301 15.01 3.29 -11.72
CA PRO A 301 15.12 4.67 -11.25
C PRO A 301 14.68 5.70 -12.30
N GLU A 302 14.63 5.33 -13.59
CA GLU A 302 14.07 6.19 -14.64
C GLU A 302 12.56 6.36 -14.44
N VAL A 303 11.84 5.28 -14.14
CA VAL A 303 10.39 5.34 -13.89
C VAL A 303 10.07 6.08 -12.60
N GLU A 304 10.90 5.94 -11.56
CA GLU A 304 10.77 6.74 -10.33
C GLU A 304 10.86 8.23 -10.66
N GLN A 305 11.88 8.66 -11.41
CA GLN A 305 12.05 10.05 -11.80
C GLN A 305 10.90 10.57 -12.67
N ASP A 306 10.50 9.80 -13.69
CA ASP A 306 9.38 10.12 -14.57
C ASP A 306 8.09 10.31 -13.74
N MET A 307 7.84 9.44 -12.76
CA MET A 307 6.65 9.49 -11.92
C MET A 307 6.67 10.62 -10.90
N ASP A 308 7.83 10.95 -10.32
CA ASP A 308 7.96 12.08 -9.41
C ASP A 308 7.51 13.39 -10.08
N GLU A 309 7.97 13.63 -11.31
CA GLU A 309 7.59 14.82 -12.09
C GLU A 309 6.08 14.82 -12.42
N LEU A 310 5.52 13.67 -12.80
CA LEU A 310 4.09 13.55 -13.09
C LEU A 310 3.21 13.66 -11.83
N MET A 311 3.67 13.20 -10.67
CA MET A 311 2.97 13.32 -9.40
C MET A 311 2.93 14.78 -8.91
N GLU A 312 3.94 15.60 -9.21
CA GLU A 312 3.90 17.05 -8.98
C GLU A 312 2.78 17.70 -9.80
N VAL A 313 2.69 17.37 -11.11
CA VAL A 313 1.61 17.86 -11.99
C VAL A 313 0.24 17.38 -11.50
N ARG A 314 0.11 16.08 -11.16
CA ARG A 314 -1.12 15.50 -10.60
C ARG A 314 -1.56 16.24 -9.34
N SER A 315 -0.64 16.53 -8.42
CA SER A 315 -0.94 17.24 -7.17
C SER A 315 -1.54 18.63 -7.42
N LEU A 316 -1.05 19.31 -8.46
CA LEU A 316 -1.57 20.62 -8.87
C LEU A 316 -2.96 20.51 -9.50
N ILE A 317 -3.17 19.53 -10.38
CA ILE A 317 -4.49 19.23 -10.97
C ILE A 317 -5.49 18.91 -9.86
N MET A 318 -5.15 18.02 -8.92
CA MET A 318 -6.01 17.66 -7.79
C MET A 318 -6.37 18.87 -6.94
N CYS A 319 -5.42 19.78 -6.67
CA CYS A 319 -5.68 21.03 -5.96
C CYS A 319 -6.67 21.93 -6.71
N LEU A 320 -6.57 22.02 -8.03
CA LEU A 320 -7.49 22.80 -8.86
C LEU A 320 -8.88 22.17 -8.92
N LEU A 321 -8.97 20.85 -9.07
CA LEU A 321 -10.24 20.11 -9.01
C LEU A 321 -10.95 20.32 -7.66
N GLU A 322 -10.20 20.32 -6.56
CA GLU A 322 -10.77 20.55 -5.23
C GLU A 322 -11.31 21.98 -5.07
N LYS A 323 -10.66 22.99 -5.68
CA LYS A 323 -11.19 24.35 -5.75
C LYS A 323 -12.50 24.42 -6.56
N ALA A 324 -12.61 23.63 -7.63
CA ALA A 324 -13.84 23.53 -8.41
C ALA A 324 -14.98 22.88 -7.61
N ARG A 325 -14.68 21.79 -6.88
CA ARG A 325 -15.63 21.13 -5.97
C ARG A 325 -16.10 22.04 -4.83
N ALA A 326 -15.19 22.80 -4.23
CA ALA A 326 -15.53 23.75 -3.16
C ALA A 326 -16.54 24.82 -3.62
N LYS A 327 -16.50 25.19 -4.90
CA LYS A 327 -17.48 26.10 -5.53
C LYS A 327 -18.74 25.39 -6.05
N LYS A 328 -18.88 24.08 -5.82
CA LYS A 328 -19.98 23.22 -6.30
C LYS A 328 -20.15 23.20 -7.83
N LEU A 329 -19.06 23.46 -8.56
CA LEU A 329 -19.05 23.45 -10.03
C LEU A 329 -18.76 22.06 -10.61
N LEU A 330 -18.21 21.16 -9.79
CA LEU A 330 -17.78 19.83 -10.17
C LEU A 330 -18.25 18.84 -9.10
N LYS A 331 -18.79 17.68 -9.50
CA LYS A 331 -19.09 16.59 -8.57
C LYS A 331 -18.00 15.51 -8.63
N SER A 332 -17.68 15.05 -9.84
CA SER A 332 -16.65 14.01 -10.08
C SER A 332 -15.45 14.57 -10.85
N SER A 333 -14.24 14.05 -10.61
CA SER A 333 -13.08 14.43 -11.44
C SER A 333 -13.27 14.06 -12.92
N LEU A 334 -14.03 13.00 -13.19
CA LEU A 334 -14.32 12.51 -14.54
C LEU A 334 -15.22 13.43 -15.36
N GLU A 335 -15.75 14.51 -14.77
CA GLU A 335 -16.49 15.56 -15.49
C GLU A 335 -15.57 16.68 -16.02
N ALA A 336 -14.29 16.67 -15.63
CA ALA A 336 -13.34 17.72 -15.97
C ALA A 336 -12.45 17.34 -17.16
N HIS A 337 -12.13 18.34 -17.98
CA HIS A 337 -11.07 18.30 -18.97
C HIS A 337 -9.86 19.10 -18.46
N VAL A 338 -8.66 18.62 -18.75
CA VAL A 338 -7.43 19.28 -18.33
C VAL A 338 -6.61 19.66 -19.56
N ASP A 339 -6.44 20.95 -19.78
CA ASP A 339 -5.54 21.47 -20.80
C ASP A 339 -4.21 21.85 -20.15
N LEU A 340 -3.15 21.16 -20.56
CA LEU A 340 -1.78 21.44 -20.20
C LEU A 340 -1.19 22.37 -21.26
N VAL A 341 -1.08 23.65 -20.93
CA VAL A 341 -0.62 24.67 -21.87
C VAL A 341 0.90 24.85 -21.76
N ALA A 342 1.61 24.38 -22.77
CA ALA A 342 3.07 24.47 -22.89
C ALA A 342 3.49 25.92 -23.21
N PRO A 343 4.53 26.47 -22.55
CA PRO A 343 5.01 27.82 -22.84
C PRO A 343 5.64 27.91 -24.24
N GLU A 344 5.62 29.10 -24.86
CA GLU A 344 6.22 29.35 -26.18
C GLU A 344 7.67 28.88 -26.24
N MET A 345 7.91 27.86 -27.07
CA MET A 345 9.23 27.27 -27.28
C MET A 345 10.16 28.29 -27.96
N THR A 346 11.18 28.75 -27.24
CA THR A 346 12.31 29.47 -27.86
C THR A 346 13.35 28.44 -28.27
N GLN A 347 13.74 28.44 -29.55
CA GLN A 347 14.61 27.43 -30.19
C GLN A 347 15.75 26.93 -29.29
N GLY A 348 15.75 25.63 -28.99
CA GLY A 348 16.94 24.90 -28.50
C GLY A 348 16.86 24.27 -27.10
N ASN A 349 15.79 24.42 -26.32
CA ASN A 349 15.65 23.73 -25.03
C ASN A 349 14.18 23.28 -24.85
N GLN A 350 13.83 22.11 -25.37
CA GLN A 350 12.62 21.39 -24.92
C GLN A 350 12.80 21.05 -23.44
N SER A 351 11.82 21.37 -22.61
CA SER A 351 11.87 21.00 -21.20
C SER A 351 11.65 19.50 -21.04
N GLU A 352 12.43 18.87 -20.16
CA GLU A 352 12.32 17.44 -19.84
C GLU A 352 10.88 17.02 -19.52
N LEU A 353 10.15 17.85 -18.75
CA LEU A 353 8.74 17.65 -18.43
C LEU A 353 7.80 17.61 -19.66
N LEU A 354 8.04 18.42 -20.70
CA LEU A 354 7.18 18.40 -21.90
C LEU A 354 7.42 17.12 -22.70
N ASN A 355 8.68 16.73 -22.87
CA ASN A 355 9.02 15.47 -23.52
C ASN A 355 8.44 14.28 -22.74
N LEU A 356 8.40 14.37 -21.40
CA LEU A 356 7.79 13.36 -20.54
C LEU A 356 6.26 13.28 -20.71
N LEU A 357 5.59 14.43 -20.74
CA LEU A 357 4.14 14.50 -20.99
C LEU A 357 3.78 13.99 -22.39
N GLU A 358 4.61 14.26 -23.40
CA GLU A 358 4.46 13.71 -24.75
C GLU A 358 4.72 12.20 -24.77
N LYS A 359 5.76 11.72 -24.08
CA LYS A 359 6.13 10.29 -23.98
C LYS A 359 5.00 9.45 -23.38
N HIS A 360 4.30 9.97 -22.39
CA HIS A 360 3.24 9.26 -21.65
C HIS A 360 1.83 9.79 -21.90
N PHE A 361 1.61 10.49 -23.01
CA PHE A 361 0.36 11.19 -23.30
C PHE A 361 -0.89 10.30 -23.17
N ASP A 362 -0.83 9.07 -23.72
CA ASP A 362 -1.94 8.12 -23.73
C ASP A 362 -2.35 7.63 -22.32
N GLU A 363 -1.47 7.77 -21.33
CA GLU A 363 -1.70 7.32 -19.95
C GLU A 363 -2.17 8.45 -19.03
N LEU A 364 -2.09 9.72 -19.47
CA LEU A 364 -2.34 10.89 -18.61
C LEU A 364 -3.79 11.00 -18.12
N ASP A 365 -4.76 10.63 -18.95
CA ASP A 365 -6.19 10.67 -18.60
C ASP A 365 -6.48 9.80 -17.38
N SER A 366 -6.00 8.55 -17.44
CA SER A 366 -6.09 7.58 -16.35
C SER A 366 -5.24 8.02 -15.15
N LEU A 367 -4.02 8.51 -15.41
CA LEU A 367 -3.11 8.95 -14.36
C LEU A 367 -3.67 10.12 -13.54
N PHE A 368 -4.42 11.03 -14.16
CA PHE A 368 -5.04 12.18 -13.49
C PHE A 368 -6.50 11.92 -13.09
N ILE A 369 -7.12 10.82 -13.50
CA ILE A 369 -8.53 10.48 -13.21
C ILE A 369 -9.45 11.61 -13.70
N VAL A 370 -9.28 12.01 -14.96
CA VAL A 370 -10.07 13.06 -15.62
C VAL A 370 -10.64 12.53 -16.92
N SER A 371 -11.64 13.20 -17.50
CA SER A 371 -12.25 12.73 -18.75
C SER A 371 -11.26 12.75 -19.91
N ARG A 372 -10.39 13.77 -19.95
CA ARG A 372 -9.43 14.00 -21.03
C ARG A 372 -8.36 15.00 -20.62
N VAL A 373 -7.15 14.76 -21.09
CA VAL A 373 -5.99 15.63 -21.00
C VAL A 373 -5.61 16.05 -22.42
N ASN A 374 -5.41 17.35 -22.64
CA ASN A 374 -4.86 17.86 -23.89
C ASN A 374 -3.53 18.56 -23.61
N LEU A 375 -2.53 18.30 -24.43
CA LEU A 375 -1.29 19.07 -24.45
C LEU A 375 -1.41 20.12 -25.55
N ILE A 376 -1.36 21.41 -25.18
CA ILE A 376 -1.64 22.52 -26.09
C ILE A 376 -0.46 23.50 -26.06
N ASP A 377 0.04 23.89 -27.23
CA ASP A 377 1.00 24.99 -27.32
C ASP A 377 0.33 26.32 -26.98
N LYS A 378 1.03 27.19 -26.24
CA LYS A 378 0.49 28.53 -25.89
C LYS A 378 0.03 29.34 -27.10
N ALA A 379 0.61 29.12 -28.28
CA ALA A 379 0.19 29.77 -29.52
C ALA A 379 -1.21 29.33 -29.99
N ASP A 380 -1.58 28.08 -29.71
CA ASP A 380 -2.85 27.46 -30.12
C ASP A 380 -3.91 27.46 -29.01
N TYR A 381 -3.51 27.85 -27.79
CA TYR A 381 -4.42 27.94 -26.66
C TYR A 381 -5.50 28.99 -26.88
N LYS A 382 -6.76 28.52 -26.91
CA LYS A 382 -7.94 29.38 -26.91
C LYS A 382 -8.51 29.46 -25.50
N PRO A 383 -8.71 30.67 -24.95
CA PRO A 383 -9.29 30.79 -23.63
C PRO A 383 -10.72 30.21 -23.62
N PRO A 384 -11.12 29.57 -22.51
CA PRO A 384 -12.45 28.98 -22.38
C PRO A 384 -13.55 30.04 -22.58
N THR A 385 -14.63 29.63 -23.24
CA THR A 385 -15.81 30.48 -23.52
C THR A 385 -16.62 30.76 -22.26
N ASP A 386 -17.56 31.72 -22.30
CA ASP A 386 -18.44 32.09 -21.17
C ASP A 386 -19.32 30.93 -20.64
N GLU A 387 -19.39 29.84 -21.40
CA GLU A 387 -20.09 28.59 -21.07
C GLU A 387 -19.20 27.58 -20.33
N GLN A 388 -17.93 27.91 -20.06
CA GLN A 388 -16.99 27.01 -19.39
C GLN A 388 -16.40 27.65 -18.14
N TRP A 389 -16.28 26.88 -17.06
CA TRP A 389 -15.54 27.32 -15.89
C TRP A 389 -14.07 26.93 -16.01
N SER A 390 -13.18 27.88 -15.74
CA SER A 390 -11.74 27.63 -15.79
C SER A 390 -11.03 27.90 -14.48
N PHE A 391 -10.10 27.01 -14.16
CA PHE A 391 -9.20 27.16 -13.03
C PHE A 391 -7.77 27.01 -13.51
N THR A 392 -6.93 27.99 -13.20
CA THR A 392 -5.57 28.06 -13.75
C THR A 392 -4.52 28.10 -12.66
N LYS A 393 -3.44 27.34 -12.84
CA LYS A 393 -2.23 27.48 -12.03
C LYS A 393 -1.01 27.17 -12.88
N GLY A 394 0.00 28.03 -12.80
CA GLY A 394 1.29 27.81 -13.44
C GLY A 394 2.17 26.88 -12.60
N VAL A 395 2.90 25.99 -13.27
CA VAL A 395 3.94 25.12 -12.72
C VAL A 395 5.28 25.62 -13.23
N GLY A 396 6.23 25.85 -12.33
CA GLY A 396 7.62 26.15 -12.69
C GLY A 396 8.22 24.97 -13.44
N ILE A 397 8.62 25.16 -14.70
CA ILE A 397 9.37 24.14 -15.42
C ILE A 397 10.85 24.29 -15.00
N PRO A 398 11.46 23.31 -14.33
CA PRO A 398 12.89 23.37 -14.03
C PRO A 398 13.67 23.30 -15.34
N ILE A 399 14.58 24.26 -15.57
CA ILE A 399 15.48 24.25 -16.74
C ILE A 399 16.84 23.73 -16.28
N VAL A 400 17.29 22.62 -16.85
CA VAL A 400 18.68 22.18 -16.70
C VAL A 400 19.54 22.99 -17.67
N HIS A 401 20.39 23.88 -17.14
CA HIS A 401 21.34 24.63 -17.96
C HIS A 401 22.55 23.74 -18.29
N PRO A 402 22.91 23.49 -19.57
CA PRO A 402 23.93 22.51 -19.96
C PRO A 402 25.36 22.84 -19.50
N SER A 403 25.59 24.00 -18.87
CA SER A 403 26.92 24.54 -18.55
C SER A 403 27.30 24.56 -17.05
N ARG A 404 26.52 23.96 -16.13
CA ARG A 404 26.92 23.87 -14.72
C ARG A 404 26.67 22.50 -14.09
N ARG A 405 27.75 21.71 -13.98
CA ARG A 405 27.86 20.54 -13.10
C ARG A 405 27.75 20.97 -11.63
N ARG A 406 26.54 21.14 -11.08
CA ARG A 406 26.21 21.05 -9.64
C ARG A 406 24.72 21.31 -9.44
N ASN A 407 24.05 20.36 -8.80
CA ASN A 407 22.65 20.27 -8.33
C ASN A 407 21.99 21.59 -7.87
N LEU A 408 21.70 22.50 -8.80
CA LEU A 408 20.88 23.69 -8.58
C LEU A 408 19.84 23.74 -9.71
N ARG A 409 18.63 23.20 -9.44
CA ARG A 409 17.46 23.37 -10.31
C ARG A 409 17.03 24.84 -10.23
N LEU A 410 17.40 25.65 -11.22
CA LEU A 410 16.90 27.02 -11.34
C LEU A 410 15.51 26.94 -11.98
N ILE A 411 14.48 27.31 -11.19
CA ILE A 411 13.11 27.43 -11.67
C ILE A 411 13.00 28.75 -12.43
N ASP A 412 12.73 28.70 -13.74
CA ASP A 412 12.45 29.89 -14.52
C ASP A 412 10.96 30.27 -14.40
N TRP A 413 10.67 31.25 -13.55
CA TRP A 413 9.33 31.78 -13.35
C TRP A 413 8.73 32.46 -14.60
N LYS A 414 9.52 32.65 -15.68
CA LYS A 414 9.03 33.18 -16.96
C LYS A 414 8.53 32.09 -17.93
N ARG A 415 8.79 30.81 -17.65
CA ARG A 415 8.38 29.66 -18.48
C ARG A 415 7.58 28.66 -17.63
N LEU A 416 6.31 28.99 -17.42
CA LEU A 416 5.40 28.16 -16.64
C LEU A 416 4.61 27.23 -17.58
N LEU A 417 4.54 25.94 -17.25
CA LEU A 417 3.48 25.07 -17.77
C LEU A 417 2.19 25.52 -17.11
N VAL A 418 1.21 25.94 -17.89
CA VAL A 418 -0.04 26.45 -17.33
C VAL A 418 -1.07 25.33 -17.36
N VAL A 419 -1.45 24.84 -16.18
CA VAL A 419 -2.54 23.86 -16.05
C VAL A 419 -3.85 24.63 -16.03
N VAL A 420 -4.69 24.36 -17.02
CA VAL A 420 -6.04 24.90 -17.12
C VAL A 420 -7.02 23.75 -16.99
N ILE A 421 -7.84 23.77 -15.93
CA ILE A 421 -8.97 22.85 -15.83
C ILE A 421 -10.17 23.52 -16.46
N VAL A 422 -10.75 22.86 -17.46
CA VAL A 422 -11.97 23.27 -18.15
C VAL A 422 -13.09 22.34 -17.70
N VAL A 423 -14.15 22.94 -17.15
CA VAL A 423 -15.38 22.24 -16.80
C VAL A 423 -16.50 22.83 -17.65
N GLU A 424 -17.13 21.99 -18.48
CA GLU A 424 -18.28 22.42 -19.28
C GLU A 424 -19.45 22.76 -18.36
N ARG A 425 -20.13 23.89 -18.59
CA ARG A 425 -21.43 24.13 -17.95
C ARG A 425 -22.41 23.12 -18.52
N VAL A 426 -22.92 22.26 -17.66
CA VAL A 426 -24.23 21.67 -17.90
C VAL A 426 -25.25 22.80 -17.83
N VAL A 427 -25.56 23.42 -18.97
CA VAL A 427 -26.76 24.26 -19.11
C VAL A 427 -27.91 23.26 -19.09
N GLU A 428 -28.54 23.05 -17.93
CA GLU A 428 -29.75 22.25 -17.86
C GLU A 428 -30.76 22.82 -18.87
N PRO A 429 -31.22 22.06 -19.89
CA PRO A 429 -32.51 22.35 -20.45
C PRO A 429 -33.52 22.01 -19.35
N ALA A 430 -34.35 22.98 -18.96
CA ALA A 430 -35.46 22.74 -18.07
C ALA A 430 -36.22 21.50 -18.55
N ALA A 431 -36.23 20.46 -17.69
CA ALA A 431 -36.83 19.14 -17.89
C ALA A 431 -36.04 18.15 -18.79
N ALA A 432 -35.04 17.44 -18.23
CA ALA A 432 -34.81 16.00 -18.48
C ALA A 432 -33.60 15.41 -17.71
N VAL A 433 -33.40 15.67 -16.42
CA VAL A 433 -32.41 14.91 -15.60
C VAL A 433 -32.97 14.63 -14.20
N SER A 434 -34.05 13.88 -14.11
CA SER A 434 -34.61 13.41 -12.83
C SER A 434 -34.58 11.88 -12.67
N ALA A 435 -33.78 11.15 -13.45
CA ALA A 435 -33.90 9.68 -13.50
C ALA A 435 -32.62 8.86 -13.20
N LEU A 436 -31.52 9.44 -12.70
CA LEU A 436 -30.27 8.66 -12.50
C LEU A 436 -29.52 8.86 -11.18
N VAL A 437 -30.16 9.46 -10.17
CA VAL A 437 -29.60 9.51 -8.80
C VAL A 437 -30.70 9.19 -7.79
N TRP A 438 -31.12 7.94 -7.73
CA TRP A 438 -31.80 7.35 -6.56
C TRP A 438 -31.64 5.84 -6.62
N LEU A 439 -30.79 5.27 -5.77
CA LEU A 439 -31.18 4.16 -4.92
C LEU A 439 -30.36 4.24 -3.61
N PRO A 440 -30.98 4.01 -2.44
CA PRO A 440 -30.48 4.41 -1.12
C PRO A 440 -29.86 3.24 -0.33
N ASP A 441 -29.12 3.64 0.71
CA ASP A 441 -28.67 2.92 1.95
C ASP A 441 -28.10 1.50 1.87
#